data_AF-A0A081G4B0-F1
#
_entry.id   AF-A0A081G4B0-F1
#
_cell.length_a   1.000
_cell.length_b   1.000
_cell.length_c   1.000
_cell.angle_alpha   90.00
_cell.angle_beta   90.00
_cell.angle_gamma   90.00
#
_symmetry.space_group_name_H-M   'P 1'
#
loop_
_entity.id
_entity.type
_entity.pdbx_description
1 polymer ?
#
loop_
_entity_poly.entity_id
_entity_poly.type
_entity_poly.pdbx_seq_one_letter_code
_entity_poly.pdbx_strand_id
1 'polypeptide(L)'
;MTDTEVDAFQLLLNEAQTEKESSGESAKSVLEQMSAEELALLQKANSLAERINVGGLSEEGAANLLAQPDFSDRVDLNNDGIVEVGAAKNIVFPPVNAPDHVKAAWEEATAGMDESDTMMLQLHMHLSVYGVQADGLPSSTPLSPEEQWSSGGIEKLFDTLRSALDFRVGLEGWTEHNKMLLGLYSRFEQALG
;
A
#
# COMPACT_ATOMS: atom_id res chain seq x y z
N MET A 1 19.63 1.55 -12.52
CA MET A 1 19.59 2.64 -13.51
C MET A 1 20.97 3.29 -13.55
N THR A 2 21.34 3.93 -14.66
CA THR A 2 22.54 4.79 -14.71
C THR A 2 22.22 6.17 -14.13
N ASP A 3 23.22 6.97 -13.76
CA ASP A 3 23.00 8.34 -13.28
C ASP A 3 22.21 9.19 -14.30
N THR A 4 22.53 9.03 -15.59
CA THR A 4 21.78 9.69 -16.69
C THR A 4 20.32 9.25 -16.77
N GLU A 5 20.02 7.98 -16.50
CA GLU A 5 18.63 7.49 -16.46
C GLU A 5 17.88 8.03 -15.24
N VAL A 6 18.56 8.24 -14.10
CA VAL A 6 17.97 8.85 -12.91
C VAL A 6 17.61 10.32 -13.18
N ASP A 7 18.52 11.08 -13.78
CA ASP A 7 18.27 12.48 -14.13
C ASP A 7 17.11 12.60 -15.15
N ALA A 8 17.11 11.73 -16.17
CA ALA A 8 16.03 11.69 -17.16
C ALA A 8 14.69 11.31 -16.53
N PHE A 9 14.68 10.39 -15.57
CA PHE A 9 13.46 9.98 -14.86
C PHE A 9 12.92 11.13 -14.01
N GLN A 10 13.78 11.83 -13.26
CA GLN A 10 13.36 12.98 -12.47
C GLN A 10 12.80 14.11 -13.34
N LEU A 11 13.41 14.37 -14.50
CA LEU A 11 12.91 15.35 -15.46
C LEU A 11 11.51 14.96 -15.96
N LEU A 12 11.34 13.70 -16.36
CA LEU A 12 10.06 13.17 -16.82
C LEU A 12 8.96 13.33 -15.75
N LEU A 13 9.25 13.02 -14.49
CA LEU A 13 8.28 13.20 -13.40
C LEU A 13 7.90 14.67 -13.18
N ASN A 14 8.87 15.58 -13.25
CA ASN A 14 8.61 17.02 -13.08
C ASN A 14 7.76 17.57 -14.22
N GLU A 15 8.00 17.13 -15.47
CA GLU A 15 7.22 17.51 -16.65
C GLU A 15 5.79 16.97 -16.53
N ALA A 16 5.63 15.69 -16.21
CA ALA A 16 4.34 15.05 -16.01
C ALA A 16 3.51 15.74 -14.90
N GLN A 17 4.15 16.13 -13.80
CA GLN A 17 3.48 16.84 -12.71
C GLN A 17 3.07 18.26 -13.12
N THR A 18 3.94 18.98 -13.83
CA THR A 18 3.64 20.33 -14.36
C THR A 18 2.46 20.29 -15.32
N GLU A 19 2.41 19.27 -16.18
CA GLU A 19 1.30 19.08 -17.12
C GLU A 19 -0.02 18.83 -16.37
N LYS A 20 -0.04 17.86 -15.44
CA LYS A 20 -1.22 17.60 -14.59
C LYS A 20 -1.73 18.85 -13.88
N GLU A 21 -0.83 19.66 -13.32
CA GLU A 21 -1.20 20.88 -12.59
C GLU A 21 -1.72 22.00 -13.51
N SER A 22 -1.15 22.13 -14.71
CA SER A 22 -1.47 23.23 -15.63
C SER A 22 -2.68 22.97 -16.54
N SER A 23 -2.90 21.72 -16.96
CA SER A 23 -4.00 21.32 -17.84
C SER A 23 -5.17 20.67 -17.10
N GLY A 24 -4.94 20.17 -15.87
CA GLY A 24 -5.91 19.37 -15.14
C GLY A 24 -6.09 17.96 -15.71
N GLU A 25 -5.15 17.48 -16.53
CA GLU A 25 -5.18 16.15 -17.13
C GLU A 25 -5.00 15.03 -16.09
N SER A 26 -5.59 13.87 -16.38
CA SER A 26 -5.39 12.68 -15.55
C SER A 26 -4.01 12.07 -15.77
N ALA A 27 -3.53 11.28 -14.81
CA ALA A 27 -2.27 10.55 -14.96
C ALA A 27 -2.26 9.65 -16.22
N LYS A 28 -3.41 9.07 -16.57
CA LYS A 28 -3.55 8.28 -17.80
C LYS A 28 -3.36 9.13 -19.05
N SER A 29 -3.94 10.33 -19.11
CA SER A 29 -3.79 11.25 -20.26
C SER A 29 -2.33 11.62 -20.50
N VAL A 30 -1.58 11.89 -19.43
CA VAL A 30 -0.15 12.17 -19.53
C VAL A 30 0.63 10.94 -20.02
N LEU A 31 0.36 9.75 -19.47
CA LEU A 31 0.99 8.51 -19.93
C LEU A 31 0.68 8.16 -21.39
N GLU A 32 -0.51 8.51 -21.90
CA GLU A 32 -0.90 8.29 -23.31
C GLU A 32 -0.10 9.16 -24.28
N GLN A 33 0.43 10.30 -23.81
CA GLN A 33 1.22 11.23 -24.61
C GLN A 33 2.72 10.92 -24.58
N MET A 34 3.17 10.08 -23.63
CA MET A 34 4.57 9.68 -23.51
C MET A 34 5.03 8.81 -24.69
N SER A 35 6.29 9.03 -25.09
CA SER A 35 7.01 8.19 -26.03
C SER A 35 7.26 6.78 -25.49
N ALA A 36 7.60 5.86 -26.39
CA ALA A 36 7.94 4.49 -26.01
C ALA A 36 9.18 4.42 -25.11
N GLU A 37 10.14 5.33 -25.32
CA GLU A 37 11.36 5.45 -24.52
C GLU A 37 11.06 5.94 -23.09
N GLU A 38 10.16 6.91 -22.94
CA GLU A 38 9.73 7.41 -21.62
C GLU A 38 8.95 6.34 -20.84
N LEU A 39 8.03 5.63 -21.51
CA LEU A 39 7.32 4.50 -20.90
C LEU A 39 8.27 3.36 -20.52
N ALA A 40 9.32 3.10 -21.30
CA ALA A 40 10.34 2.11 -20.95
C ALA A 40 11.19 2.56 -19.74
N LEU A 41 11.47 3.85 -19.62
CA LEU A 41 12.14 4.42 -18.45
C LEU A 41 11.27 4.29 -17.20
N LEU A 42 9.98 4.62 -17.27
CA LEU A 42 9.00 4.42 -16.20
C LEU A 42 8.90 2.96 -15.77
N GLN A 43 8.83 2.04 -16.74
CA GLN A 43 8.78 0.60 -16.49
C GLN A 43 10.01 0.15 -15.70
N LYS A 44 11.19 0.61 -16.11
CA LYS A 44 12.46 0.27 -15.47
C LYS A 44 12.57 0.88 -14.06
N ALA A 45 12.19 2.14 -13.89
CA ALA A 45 12.22 2.84 -12.62
C ALA A 45 11.29 2.18 -11.58
N ASN A 46 10.12 1.71 -12.01
CA ASN A 46 9.15 1.01 -11.17
C ASN A 46 9.39 -0.51 -11.09
N SER A 47 10.50 -1.03 -11.63
CA SER A 47 10.85 -2.46 -11.64
C SER A 47 9.76 -3.38 -12.21
N LEU A 48 8.99 -2.89 -13.19
CA LEU A 48 7.89 -3.65 -13.79
C LEU A 48 8.41 -4.67 -14.82
N ALA A 49 7.97 -5.92 -14.70
CA ALA A 49 8.36 -6.98 -15.63
C ALA A 49 7.70 -6.83 -17.00
N GLU A 50 6.43 -6.41 -17.03
CA GLU A 50 5.65 -6.25 -18.26
C GLU A 50 5.70 -4.81 -18.79
N ARG A 51 5.53 -4.68 -20.12
CA ARG A 51 5.40 -3.36 -20.75
C ARG A 51 4.14 -2.65 -20.26
N ILE A 52 4.26 -1.35 -20.06
CA ILE A 52 3.14 -0.50 -19.66
C ILE A 52 2.11 -0.45 -20.80
N ASN A 53 0.90 -0.93 -20.54
CA ASN A 53 -0.26 -0.77 -21.41
C ASN A 53 -1.22 0.25 -20.77
N VAL A 54 -1.09 1.52 -21.15
CA VAL A 54 -1.80 2.65 -20.52
C VAL A 54 -3.32 2.46 -20.54
N GLY A 55 -3.87 1.95 -21.65
CA GLY A 55 -5.31 1.70 -21.78
C GLY A 55 -5.86 0.65 -20.81
N GLY A 56 -5.00 -0.24 -20.30
CA GLY A 56 -5.36 -1.28 -19.33
C GLY A 56 -5.16 -0.88 -17.86
N LEU A 57 -4.59 0.28 -17.58
CA LEU A 57 -4.33 0.72 -16.21
C LEU A 57 -5.60 1.21 -15.51
N SER A 58 -5.65 1.14 -14.18
CA SER A 58 -6.57 1.96 -13.40
C SER A 58 -6.07 3.41 -13.33
N GLU A 59 -6.89 4.33 -12.81
CA GLU A 59 -6.43 5.69 -12.49
C GLU A 59 -5.34 5.67 -11.41
N GLU A 60 -5.44 4.75 -10.44
CA GLU A 60 -4.46 4.59 -9.37
C GLU A 60 -3.12 4.07 -9.91
N GLY A 61 -3.16 2.98 -10.68
CA GLY A 61 -1.98 2.38 -11.30
C GLY A 61 -1.24 3.38 -12.20
N ALA A 62 -1.97 4.24 -12.89
CA ALA A 62 -1.41 5.32 -13.67
C ALA A 62 -0.81 6.44 -12.80
N ALA A 63 -1.52 6.86 -11.75
CA ALA A 63 -1.02 7.88 -10.82
C ALA A 63 0.29 7.44 -10.15
N ASN A 64 0.34 6.20 -9.67
CA ASN A 64 1.49 5.65 -8.95
C ASN A 64 2.68 5.33 -9.85
N LEU A 65 2.51 5.20 -11.17
CA LEU A 65 3.65 5.16 -12.11
C LEU A 65 4.42 6.48 -12.12
N LEU A 66 3.71 7.59 -11.92
CA LEU A 66 4.23 8.95 -11.91
C LEU A 66 4.61 9.42 -10.50
N ALA A 67 4.62 8.52 -9.52
CA ALA A 67 5.07 8.79 -8.16
C ALA A 67 6.59 9.03 -8.13
N GLN A 68 7.05 9.79 -7.14
CA GLN A 68 8.45 10.00 -6.82
C GLN A 68 9.16 8.64 -6.58
N PRO A 69 10.48 8.57 -6.85
CA PRO A 69 11.25 7.33 -6.65
C PRO A 69 11.27 6.82 -5.21
N ASP A 70 11.04 7.70 -4.23
CA ASP A 70 10.94 7.36 -2.80
C ASP A 70 9.54 6.89 -2.38
N PHE A 71 8.60 6.85 -3.34
CA PHE A 71 7.22 6.40 -3.19
C PHE A 71 6.37 7.23 -2.23
N SER A 72 6.84 8.42 -1.85
CA SER A 72 6.21 9.28 -0.84
C SER A 72 4.85 9.85 -1.24
N ASP A 73 4.58 9.94 -2.55
CA ASP A 73 3.36 10.46 -3.15
C ASP A 73 2.50 9.37 -3.80
N ARG A 74 2.76 8.08 -3.48
CA ARG A 74 1.86 6.99 -3.87
C ARG A 74 0.51 7.13 -3.18
N VAL A 75 -0.52 6.72 -3.91
CA VAL A 75 -1.92 6.80 -3.51
C VAL A 75 -2.61 5.45 -3.62
N ASP A 76 -3.60 5.24 -2.76
CA ASP A 76 -4.58 4.15 -2.82
C ASP A 76 -5.93 4.87 -2.98
N LEU A 77 -6.40 4.97 -4.22
CA LEU A 77 -7.53 5.84 -4.58
C LEU A 77 -8.87 5.20 -4.21
N ASN A 78 -8.95 3.87 -4.27
CA ASN A 78 -10.17 3.14 -3.95
C ASN A 78 -10.24 2.74 -2.45
N ASN A 79 -9.17 2.97 -1.70
CA ASN A 79 -9.02 2.70 -0.27
C ASN A 79 -9.19 1.21 0.07
N ASP A 80 -8.75 0.31 -0.80
CA ASP A 80 -8.84 -1.14 -0.61
C ASP A 80 -7.58 -1.76 0.03
N GLY A 81 -6.56 -0.93 0.31
CA GLY A 81 -5.29 -1.35 0.89
C GLY A 81 -4.36 -2.09 -0.07
N ILE A 82 -4.66 -2.10 -1.37
CA ILE A 82 -3.84 -2.62 -2.45
C ILE A 82 -3.33 -1.42 -3.25
N VAL A 83 -2.01 -1.24 -3.27
CA VAL A 83 -1.38 -0.18 -4.05
C VAL A 83 -1.10 -0.69 -5.46
N GLU A 84 -1.77 -0.09 -6.44
CA GLU A 84 -1.56 -0.39 -7.85
C GLU A 84 -0.41 0.46 -8.42
N VAL A 85 0.60 -0.16 -9.06
CA VAL A 85 1.68 0.56 -9.77
C VAL A 85 1.75 0.01 -11.19
N GLY A 86 1.24 0.79 -12.15
CA GLY A 86 0.89 0.24 -13.46
C GLY A 86 -0.15 -0.87 -13.29
N ALA A 87 0.16 -2.08 -13.76
CA ALA A 87 -0.69 -3.25 -13.57
C ALA A 87 -0.30 -4.09 -12.33
N ALA A 88 0.80 -3.78 -11.66
CA ALA A 88 1.24 -4.50 -10.47
C ALA A 88 0.35 -4.13 -9.28
N LYS A 89 0.00 -5.11 -8.45
CA LYS A 89 -0.80 -4.95 -7.24
C LYS A 89 0.02 -5.34 -6.03
N ASN A 90 0.20 -4.42 -5.09
CA ASN A 90 1.03 -4.64 -3.92
C ASN A 90 0.20 -4.48 -2.65
N ILE A 91 0.22 -5.48 -1.77
CA ILE A 91 -0.30 -5.34 -0.41
C ILE A 91 0.75 -4.58 0.39
N VAL A 92 0.35 -3.47 0.99
CA VAL A 92 1.18 -2.68 1.89
C VAL A 92 0.37 -2.41 3.15
N PHE A 93 0.99 -2.59 4.31
CA PHE A 93 0.39 -2.20 5.58
C PHE A 93 1.39 -1.39 6.43
N PRO A 94 0.94 -0.27 7.03
CA PRO A 94 -0.35 0.39 6.83
C PRO A 94 -0.51 0.85 5.38
N PRO A 95 -1.76 1.02 4.89
CA PRO A 95 -1.99 1.48 3.53
C PRO A 95 -1.40 2.89 3.32
N VAL A 96 -1.11 3.26 2.08
CA VAL A 96 -0.45 4.55 1.77
C VAL A 96 -1.25 5.77 2.22
N ASN A 97 -2.58 5.65 2.27
CA ASN A 97 -3.52 6.66 2.77
C ASN A 97 -3.67 6.66 4.31
N ALA A 98 -3.00 5.77 5.04
CA ALA A 98 -3.01 5.80 6.50
C ALA A 98 -2.33 7.08 7.03
N PRO A 99 -2.84 7.66 8.13
CA PRO A 99 -2.19 8.78 8.80
C PRO A 99 -0.75 8.48 9.23
N ASP A 100 0.10 9.50 9.26
CA ASP A 100 1.53 9.35 9.60
C ASP A 100 1.75 8.71 10.97
N HIS A 101 0.90 9.00 11.96
CA HIS A 101 1.01 8.37 13.28
C HIS A 101 0.78 6.85 13.24
N VAL A 102 -0.07 6.36 12.34
CA VAL A 102 -0.31 4.92 12.16
C VAL A 102 0.91 4.26 11.50
N LYS A 103 1.49 4.91 10.48
CA LYS A 103 2.73 4.45 9.83
C LYS A 103 3.89 4.38 10.82
N ALA A 104 4.09 5.43 11.61
CA ALA A 104 5.12 5.48 12.64
C ALA A 104 4.90 4.39 13.71
N ALA A 105 3.67 4.20 14.17
CA ALA A 105 3.35 3.15 15.14
C ALA A 105 3.63 1.74 14.60
N TRP A 106 3.39 1.51 13.31
CA TRP A 106 3.72 0.24 12.66
C TRP A 106 5.23 0.01 12.55
N GLU A 107 5.99 1.03 12.16
CA GLU A 107 7.46 0.97 12.10
C GLU A 107 8.03 0.66 13.49
N GLU A 108 7.51 1.29 14.55
CA GLU A 108 7.91 1.00 15.93
C GLU A 108 7.53 -0.44 16.32
N ALA A 109 6.32 -0.89 16.00
CA ALA A 109 5.84 -2.22 16.37
C ALA A 109 6.56 -3.37 15.64
N THR A 110 7.11 -3.10 14.45
CA THR A 110 7.85 -4.06 13.63
C THR A 110 9.37 -3.86 13.69
N ALA A 111 9.85 -2.90 14.49
CA ALA A 111 11.27 -2.62 14.64
C ALA A 111 12.06 -3.87 15.06
N GLY A 112 13.07 -4.23 14.26
CA GLY A 112 13.96 -5.36 14.50
C GLY A 112 13.40 -6.74 14.12
N MET A 113 12.20 -6.80 13.52
CA MET A 113 11.68 -8.02 12.90
C MET A 113 12.38 -8.27 11.55
N ASP A 114 12.43 -9.53 11.12
CA ASP A 114 12.94 -9.82 9.78
C ASP A 114 11.91 -9.43 8.70
N GLU A 115 12.40 -9.30 7.47
CA GLU A 115 11.58 -8.83 6.34
C GLU A 115 10.45 -9.83 6.02
N SER A 116 10.71 -11.14 6.12
CA SER A 116 9.73 -12.18 5.86
C SER A 116 8.58 -12.17 6.86
N ASP A 117 8.86 -12.03 8.15
CA ASP A 117 7.88 -11.92 9.21
C ASP A 117 7.10 -10.63 9.04
N THR A 118 7.78 -9.51 8.74
CA THR A 118 7.13 -8.23 8.48
C THR A 118 6.15 -8.33 7.32
N MET A 119 6.53 -8.97 6.21
CA MET A 119 5.66 -9.19 5.05
C MET A 119 4.45 -10.07 5.40
N MET A 120 4.66 -11.14 6.18
CA MET A 120 3.56 -11.99 6.65
C MET A 120 2.60 -11.24 7.57
N LEU A 121 3.12 -10.35 8.42
CA LEU A 121 2.31 -9.49 9.28
C LEU A 121 1.58 -8.41 8.49
N GLN A 122 2.18 -7.84 7.43
CA GLN A 122 1.48 -6.92 6.53
C GLN A 122 0.28 -7.60 5.87
N LEU A 123 0.47 -8.81 5.33
CA LEU A 123 -0.62 -9.61 4.77
C LEU A 123 -1.70 -9.90 5.81
N HIS A 124 -1.31 -10.32 7.01
CA HIS A 124 -2.25 -10.59 8.10
C HIS A 124 -3.09 -9.36 8.48
N MET A 125 -2.45 -8.20 8.61
CA MET A 125 -3.12 -6.95 8.94
C MET A 125 -4.02 -6.46 7.81
N HIS A 126 -3.57 -6.56 6.55
CA HIS A 126 -4.40 -6.26 5.38
C HIS A 126 -5.68 -7.11 5.38
N LEU A 127 -5.56 -8.43 5.55
CA LEU A 127 -6.72 -9.32 5.60
C LEU A 127 -7.63 -9.03 6.81
N SER A 128 -7.08 -8.55 7.91
CA SER A 128 -7.86 -8.19 9.11
C SER A 128 -8.67 -6.90 8.92
N VAL A 129 -8.14 -5.95 8.14
CA VAL A 129 -8.81 -4.66 7.86
C VAL A 129 -9.77 -4.78 6.68
N TYR A 130 -9.33 -5.38 5.58
CA TYR A 130 -10.05 -5.38 4.30
C TYR A 130 -10.76 -6.70 3.99
N GLY A 131 -10.48 -7.76 4.74
CA GLY A 131 -10.98 -9.11 4.46
C GLY A 131 -10.30 -9.75 3.24
N VAL A 132 -10.86 -10.88 2.80
CA VAL A 132 -10.44 -11.53 1.55
C VAL A 132 -11.24 -10.95 0.40
N GLN A 133 -10.55 -10.27 -0.52
CA GLN A 133 -11.13 -9.81 -1.77
C GLN A 133 -11.01 -10.93 -2.81
N ALA A 134 -12.11 -11.66 -3.04
CA ALA A 134 -12.16 -12.71 -4.06
C ALA A 134 -13.40 -12.56 -4.94
N ASP A 135 -13.23 -12.78 -6.25
CA ASP A 135 -14.32 -12.66 -7.23
C ASP A 135 -15.52 -13.53 -6.84
N GLY A 136 -16.68 -12.88 -6.70
CA GLY A 136 -17.96 -13.53 -6.38
C GLY A 136 -18.24 -13.74 -4.89
N LEU A 137 -17.35 -13.32 -3.98
CA LEU A 137 -17.66 -13.24 -2.55
C LEU A 137 -18.13 -11.82 -2.18
N PRO A 138 -19.05 -11.67 -1.22
CA PRO A 138 -19.38 -10.37 -0.66
C PRO A 138 -18.13 -9.79 0.02
N SER A 139 -17.56 -8.72 -0.54
CA SER A 139 -16.58 -7.92 0.16
C SER A 139 -17.30 -6.90 1.03
N SER A 140 -16.78 -6.67 2.23
CA SER A 140 -17.22 -5.51 3.03
C SER A 140 -16.66 -4.27 2.36
N THR A 141 -17.47 -3.22 2.18
CA THR A 141 -16.93 -1.92 1.76
C THR A 141 -15.92 -1.48 2.82
N PRO A 142 -14.66 -1.19 2.45
CA PRO A 142 -13.68 -0.66 3.38
C PRO A 142 -14.22 0.61 4.04
N LEU A 143 -13.91 0.82 5.32
CA LEU A 143 -14.13 2.12 5.95
C LEU A 143 -13.28 3.17 5.24
N SER A 144 -13.73 4.44 5.26
CA SER A 144 -12.84 5.52 4.85
C SER A 144 -11.58 5.53 5.75
N PRO A 145 -10.42 6.01 5.27
CA PRO A 145 -9.22 6.10 6.11
C PRO A 145 -9.46 6.87 7.42
N GLU A 146 -10.27 7.93 7.38
CA GLU A 146 -10.64 8.71 8.57
C GLU A 146 -11.42 7.86 9.59
N GLU A 147 -12.39 7.06 9.13
CA GLU A 147 -13.15 6.18 10.02
C GLU A 147 -12.31 5.00 10.51
N GLN A 148 -11.54 4.38 9.62
CA GLN A 148 -10.69 3.22 9.90
C GLN A 148 -9.63 3.52 10.97
N TRP A 149 -9.02 4.70 10.89
CA TRP A 149 -7.94 5.13 11.78
C TRP A 149 -8.41 6.12 12.86
N SER A 150 -9.72 6.30 13.03
CA SER A 150 -10.29 6.98 14.19
C SER A 150 -10.07 6.16 15.47
N SER A 151 -10.17 6.78 16.65
CA SER A 151 -10.07 6.05 17.93
C SER A 151 -11.04 4.86 18.02
N GLY A 152 -12.28 5.02 17.54
CA GLY A 152 -13.25 3.93 17.51
C GLY A 152 -12.95 2.86 16.44
N GLY A 153 -12.37 3.25 15.31
CA GLY A 153 -11.90 2.32 14.28
C GLY A 153 -10.74 1.47 14.76
N ILE A 154 -9.78 2.09 15.45
CA ILE A 154 -8.63 1.42 16.08
C ILE A 154 -9.08 0.46 17.18
N GLU A 155 -9.98 0.89 18.08
CA GLU A 155 -10.53 0.03 19.14
C GLU A 155 -11.20 -1.21 18.53
N LYS A 156 -12.07 -1.03 17.53
CA LYS A 156 -12.73 -2.13 16.83
C LYS A 156 -11.76 -3.06 16.11
N LEU A 157 -10.69 -2.53 15.53
CA LEU A 157 -9.63 -3.32 14.91
C LEU A 157 -8.98 -4.25 15.95
N PHE A 158 -8.54 -3.72 17.09
CA PHE A 158 -7.89 -4.53 18.13
C PHE A 158 -8.82 -5.53 18.79
N ASP A 159 -10.10 -5.19 18.99
CA ASP A 159 -11.11 -6.14 19.45
C ASP A 159 -11.24 -7.33 18.50
N THR A 160 -11.25 -7.05 17.19
CA THR A 160 -11.33 -8.08 16.14
C THR A 160 -10.07 -8.94 16.13
N LEU A 161 -8.89 -8.32 16.15
CA LEU A 161 -7.60 -9.00 16.14
C LEU A 161 -7.42 -9.93 17.34
N ARG A 162 -7.77 -9.46 18.54
CA ARG A 162 -7.71 -10.25 19.78
C ARG A 162 -8.71 -11.39 19.80
N SER A 163 -9.95 -11.12 19.41
CA SER A 163 -10.98 -12.16 19.33
C SER A 163 -10.57 -13.29 18.36
N ALA A 164 -9.99 -12.93 17.21
CA ALA A 164 -9.47 -13.89 16.25
C ALA A 164 -8.28 -14.68 16.80
N LEU A 165 -7.36 -14.01 17.51
CA LEU A 165 -6.23 -14.66 18.15
C LEU A 165 -6.68 -15.63 19.26
N ASP A 166 -7.62 -15.24 20.11
CA ASP A 166 -8.18 -16.09 21.17
C ASP A 166 -8.82 -17.35 20.59
N PHE A 167 -9.57 -17.21 19.50
CA PHE A 167 -10.13 -18.35 18.78
C PHE A 167 -9.03 -19.29 18.26
N ARG A 168 -8.00 -18.74 17.59
CA ARG A 168 -6.88 -19.55 17.08
C ARG A 168 -6.08 -20.22 18.18
N VAL A 169 -5.81 -19.53 19.28
CA VAL A 169 -5.15 -20.11 20.46
C VAL A 169 -6.01 -21.21 21.10
N GLY A 170 -7.34 -21.05 21.11
CA GLY A 170 -8.24 -22.10 21.58
C GLY A 170 -8.17 -23.39 20.75
N LEU A 171 -7.87 -23.27 19.44
CA LEU A 171 -7.75 -24.42 18.54
C LEU A 171 -6.34 -25.03 18.50
N GLU A 172 -5.31 -24.18 18.47
CA GLU A 172 -3.93 -24.57 18.14
C GLU A 172 -2.97 -24.40 19.33
N GLY A 173 -3.40 -23.73 20.40
CA GLY A 173 -2.55 -23.32 21.51
C GLY A 173 -1.65 -22.12 21.20
N TRP A 174 -0.72 -21.84 22.11
CA TRP A 174 0.28 -20.78 21.95
C TRP A 174 1.46 -21.23 21.08
N THR A 175 1.22 -21.32 19.77
CA THR A 175 2.27 -21.50 18.76
C THR A 175 3.18 -20.27 18.69
N GLU A 176 4.37 -20.40 18.09
CA GLU A 176 5.29 -19.26 17.90
C GLU A 176 4.63 -18.13 17.09
N HIS A 177 3.86 -18.48 16.06
CA HIS A 177 3.10 -17.51 15.28
C HIS A 177 2.04 -16.78 16.13
N ASN A 178 1.30 -17.49 16.99
CA ASN A 178 0.30 -16.85 17.86
C ASN A 178 0.93 -15.91 18.89
N LYS A 179 2.12 -16.25 19.41
CA LYS A 179 2.89 -15.36 20.29
C LYS A 179 3.41 -14.14 19.52
N MET A 180 3.85 -14.31 18.28
CA MET A 180 4.27 -13.20 17.42
C MET A 180 3.12 -12.22 17.17
N LEU A 181 1.92 -12.73 16.83
CA LEU A 181 0.73 -11.89 16.67
C LEU A 181 0.38 -11.14 17.95
N LEU A 182 0.37 -11.82 19.11
CA LEU A 182 0.14 -11.17 20.40
C LEU A 182 1.13 -10.03 20.67
N GLY A 183 2.41 -10.30 20.39
CA GLY A 183 3.49 -9.33 20.54
C GLY A 183 3.32 -8.13 19.62
N LEU A 184 3.00 -8.37 18.34
CA LEU A 184 2.72 -7.31 17.38
C LEU A 184 1.55 -6.45 17.86
N TYR A 185 0.41 -7.06 18.22
CA TYR A 185 -0.78 -6.31 18.61
C TYR A 185 -0.51 -5.43 19.83
N SER A 186 0.20 -5.97 20.82
CA SER A 186 0.53 -5.23 22.04
C SER A 186 1.43 -4.02 21.75
N ARG A 187 2.46 -4.19 20.92
CA ARG A 187 3.36 -3.10 20.55
C ARG A 187 2.67 -2.06 19.67
N PHE A 188 1.85 -2.52 18.71
CA PHE A 188 1.18 -1.63 17.78
C PHE A 188 0.11 -0.79 18.46
N GLU A 189 -0.71 -1.40 19.32
CA GLU A 189 -1.71 -0.64 20.10
C GLU A 189 -1.03 0.36 21.03
N GLN A 190 0.06 -0.05 21.70
CA GLN A 190 0.83 0.84 22.56
C GLN A 190 1.41 2.04 21.80
N ALA A 191 1.93 1.82 20.58
CA ALA A 191 2.52 2.88 19.77
C ALA A 191 1.47 3.82 19.16
N LEU A 192 0.21 3.37 19.03
CA LEU A 192 -0.91 4.20 18.56
C LEU A 192 -1.44 5.17 19.63
N GLY A 193 -1.22 4.89 20.92
CA GLY A 193 -1.57 5.76 22.05
C GLY A 193 -2.88 5.41 22.73
#